data_AF-A0AAW3X0E8-F1
#
_entry.id   AF-A0AAW3X0E8-F1
#
_cell.length_a   1.000
_cell.length_b   1.000
_cell.length_c   1.000
_cell.angle_alpha   90.00
_cell.angle_beta   90.00
_cell.angle_gamma   90.00
#
_symmetry.space_group_name_H-M   'P 1'
#
loop_
_entity.id
_entity.type
_entity.pdbx_description
1 polymer ?
#
loop_
_entity_poly.entity_id
_entity_poly.type
_entity_poly.pdbx_seq_one_letter_code
_entity_poly.pdbx_strand_id
1 'polypeptide(L)'
;MMSLENEKRLLLLLSSYYLRTNVTKNNVLDYIEDNHWMTFDQHDLETKHNRNELVWRNDLAFVRKHLAQDGLFISGIRNNWSITEKGIIELKSLANEALNEPNLRKITSNAINSINNLHF
;
A
#
# COMPACT_ATOMS: atom_id res chain seq x y z
N MET A 1 -5.16 -14.19 -11.10
CA MET A 1 -5.11 -14.05 -9.64
C MET A 1 -3.91 -13.21 -9.26
N MET A 2 -4.17 -11.93 -8.99
CA MET A 2 -3.19 -11.02 -8.42
C MET A 2 -2.53 -11.63 -7.17
N SER A 3 -1.21 -11.54 -7.06
CA SER A 3 -0.48 -12.11 -5.93
C SER A 3 -0.72 -11.29 -4.64
N LEU A 4 -0.62 -11.91 -3.45
CA LEU A 4 -0.73 -11.18 -2.18
C LEU A 4 0.31 -10.06 -2.07
N GLU A 5 1.49 -10.30 -2.63
CA GLU A 5 2.53 -9.29 -2.67
C GLU A 5 2.07 -8.10 -3.52
N ASN A 6 1.54 -8.34 -4.73
CA ASN A 6 1.01 -7.29 -5.59
C ASN A 6 -0.15 -6.53 -4.94
N GLU A 7 -1.06 -7.21 -4.23
CA GLU A 7 -2.14 -6.55 -3.49
C GLU A 7 -1.58 -5.55 -2.45
N LYS A 8 -0.55 -5.96 -1.70
CA LYS A 8 0.13 -5.09 -0.71
C LYS A 8 0.89 -3.94 -1.38
N ARG A 9 1.56 -4.21 -2.50
CA ARG A 9 2.26 -3.19 -3.30
C ARG A 9 1.29 -2.13 -3.80
N LEU A 10 0.13 -2.55 -4.32
CA LEU A 10 -0.93 -1.66 -4.77
C LEU A 10 -1.42 -0.77 -3.63
N LEU A 11 -1.73 -1.34 -2.46
CA LEU A 11 -2.18 -0.57 -1.29
C LEU A 11 -1.18 0.53 -0.89
N LEU A 12 0.12 0.22 -0.86
CA LEU A 12 1.18 1.16 -0.52
C LEU A 12 1.33 2.28 -1.55
N LEU A 13 1.31 1.94 -2.84
CA LEU A 13 1.44 2.92 -3.92
C LEU A 13 0.21 3.83 -3.98
N LEU A 14 -1.00 3.26 -3.86
CA LEU A 14 -2.27 3.97 -3.92
C LEU A 14 -2.38 4.98 -2.76
N SER A 15 -2.16 4.54 -1.53
CA SER A 15 -2.22 5.41 -0.34
C SER A 15 -1.21 6.55 -0.39
N SER A 16 0.02 6.25 -0.81
CA SER A 16 1.06 7.26 -0.99
C SER A 16 0.71 8.28 -2.09
N TYR A 17 0.09 7.82 -3.18
CA TYR A 17 -0.39 8.69 -4.25
C TYR A 17 -1.51 9.64 -3.80
N TYR A 18 -2.48 9.13 -3.01
CA TYR A 18 -3.58 9.93 -2.48
C TYR A 18 -3.14 11.00 -1.49
N LEU A 19 -2.16 10.70 -0.62
CA LEU A 19 -1.67 11.65 0.38
C LEU A 19 -0.98 12.88 -0.25
N ARG A 20 -0.27 12.70 -1.37
CA ARG A 20 0.49 13.71 -2.16
C ARG A 20 1.61 14.46 -1.41
N THR A 21 1.35 14.95 -0.20
CA THR A 21 2.25 15.74 0.65
C THR A 21 2.40 15.09 2.02
N ASN A 22 3.53 15.34 2.70
CA ASN A 22 3.82 14.76 4.03
C ASN A 22 3.59 13.24 4.09
N VAL A 23 3.98 12.54 3.02
CA VAL A 23 3.79 11.10 2.90
C VAL A 23 4.80 10.39 3.81
N THR A 24 4.37 10.04 5.01
CA THR A 24 5.19 9.32 6.00
C THR A 24 4.69 7.89 6.19
N LYS A 25 5.48 7.03 6.85
CA LYS A 25 5.05 5.67 7.21
C LYS A 25 3.69 5.68 7.92
N ASN A 26 3.56 6.51 8.96
CA ASN A 26 2.35 6.52 9.77
C ASN A 26 1.17 6.99 8.93
N ASN A 27 1.30 8.14 8.26
CA ASN A 27 0.22 8.66 7.41
C ASN A 27 -0.22 7.65 6.35
N VAL A 28 0.71 6.94 5.70
CA VAL A 28 0.38 5.93 4.68
C VAL A 28 -0.40 4.77 5.27
N LEU A 29 0.07 4.22 6.40
CA LEU A 29 -0.57 3.06 7.02
C LEU A 29 -1.91 3.44 7.66
N ASP A 30 -1.96 4.56 8.37
CA ASP A 30 -3.20 5.12 8.94
C ASP A 30 -4.22 5.36 7.83
N TYR A 31 -3.81 5.91 6.68
CA TYR A 31 -4.72 6.12 5.55
C TYR A 31 -5.34 4.80 5.02
N ILE A 32 -4.56 3.72 4.95
CA ILE A 32 -5.08 2.40 4.53
C ILE A 32 -6.14 1.89 5.52
N GLU A 33 -5.87 2.04 6.82
CA GLU A 33 -6.77 1.60 7.89
C GLU A 33 -8.04 2.46 7.95
N ASP A 34 -7.89 3.79 8.00
CA ASP A 34 -8.99 4.76 8.10
C ASP A 34 -9.96 4.66 6.92
N ASN A 35 -9.45 4.40 5.71
CA ASN A 35 -10.28 4.21 4.52
C ASN A 35 -10.78 2.78 4.35
N HIS A 36 -10.44 1.87 5.27
CA HIS A 36 -10.81 0.46 5.25
C HIS A 36 -10.42 -0.20 3.91
N TRP A 37 -9.22 0.09 3.41
CA TRP A 37 -8.73 -0.39 2.13
C TRP A 37 -8.16 -1.81 2.19
N MET A 38 -7.87 -2.30 3.38
CA MET A 38 -7.32 -3.63 3.63
C MET A 38 -8.21 -4.44 4.58
N THR A 39 -8.40 -5.72 4.27
CA THR A 39 -9.01 -6.70 5.18
C THR A 39 -7.94 -7.27 6.11
N PHE A 40 -8.23 -7.28 7.40
CA PHE A 40 -7.36 -7.85 8.43
C PHE A 40 -7.91 -9.16 8.96
N ASP A 41 -7.05 -10.17 9.08
CA ASP A 41 -7.35 -11.36 9.87
C ASP A 41 -6.81 -11.23 11.31
N GLN A 42 -7.04 -12.23 12.15
CA GLN A 42 -6.60 -12.19 13.54
C GLN A 42 -5.08 -12.00 13.67
N HIS A 43 -4.31 -12.62 12.77
CA HIS A 43 -2.84 -12.55 12.81
C HIS A 43 -2.34 -11.16 12.43
N ASP A 44 -2.97 -10.50 11.44
CA ASP A 44 -2.65 -9.12 11.07
C ASP A 44 -2.76 -8.15 12.25
N LEU A 45 -3.76 -8.36 13.11
CA LEU A 45 -4.09 -7.54 14.26
C LEU A 45 -3.27 -7.87 15.51
N GLU A 46 -2.38 -8.86 15.45
CA GLU A 46 -1.44 -9.15 16.54
C GLU A 46 -0.36 -8.07 16.64
N THR A 47 0.04 -7.72 17.86
CA THR A 47 1.18 -6.82 18.09
C THR A 47 2.47 -7.62 18.16
N LYS A 48 3.48 -7.26 17.35
CA LYS A 48 4.82 -7.82 17.51
C LYS A 48 5.45 -7.35 18.82
N HIS A 49 5.65 -8.28 19.75
CA HIS A 49 6.21 -8.01 21.08
C HIS A 49 7.54 -7.25 21.07
N ASN A 50 8.35 -7.37 20.02
CA ASN A 50 9.66 -6.72 19.91
C ASN A 50 9.64 -5.32 19.30
N ARG A 51 8.54 -4.89 18.66
CA ARG A 51 8.44 -3.62 17.92
C ARG A 51 7.32 -2.71 18.40
N ASN A 52 6.40 -3.23 19.22
CA ASN A 52 5.18 -2.53 19.65
C ASN A 52 4.37 -2.00 18.44
N GLU A 53 4.26 -2.83 17.40
CA GLU A 53 3.57 -2.49 16.15
C GLU A 53 2.78 -3.71 15.65
N LEU A 54 1.62 -3.45 15.03
CA LEU A 54 0.77 -4.49 14.43
C LEU A 54 1.52 -5.24 13.32
N VAL A 55 1.23 -6.54 13.19
CA VAL A 55 1.87 -7.42 12.20
C VAL A 55 1.70 -6.86 10.79
N TRP A 56 0.49 -6.42 10.40
CA TRP A 56 0.22 -5.90 9.06
C TRP A 56 1.02 -4.63 8.75
N ARG A 57 1.15 -3.71 9.73
CA ARG A 57 1.91 -2.47 9.58
C ARG A 57 3.39 -2.76 9.35
N ASN A 58 3.92 -3.70 10.11
CA ASN A 58 5.30 -4.15 9.97
C ASN A 58 5.54 -4.86 8.61
N ASP A 59 4.59 -5.68 8.17
CA ASP A 59 4.66 -6.37 6.89
C ASP A 59 4.64 -5.41 5.69
N LEU A 60 3.70 -4.46 5.66
CA LEU A 60 3.67 -3.41 4.63
C LEU A 60 4.94 -2.55 4.65
N ALA A 61 5.50 -2.23 5.82
CA ALA A 61 6.77 -1.52 5.91
C ALA A 61 7.94 -2.31 5.32
N PHE A 62 7.91 -3.65 5.43
CA PHE A 62 8.89 -4.53 4.80
C PHE A 62 8.71 -4.56 3.27
N VAL A 63 7.47 -4.68 2.76
CA VAL A 63 7.17 -4.60 1.33
C VAL A 63 7.63 -3.26 0.74
N ARG A 64 7.32 -2.14 1.41
CA ARG A 64 7.76 -0.80 0.98
C ARG A 64 9.27 -0.70 0.85
N LYS A 65 10.05 -1.37 1.71
CA LYS A 65 11.52 -1.38 1.62
C LYS A 65 11.99 -1.94 0.27
N HIS A 66 11.38 -3.02 -0.21
CA HIS A 66 11.70 -3.59 -1.52
C HIS A 66 11.29 -2.66 -2.66
N LEU A 67 10.10 -2.05 -2.59
CA LEU A 67 9.66 -1.09 -3.60
C LEU A 67 10.57 0.15 -3.69
N ALA A 68 11.15 0.59 -2.57
CA ALA A 68 12.14 1.66 -2.56
C ALA A 68 13.47 1.23 -3.21
N GLN A 69 13.90 -0.03 -3.03
CA GLN A 69 15.07 -0.60 -3.72
C GLN A 69 14.84 -0.68 -5.23
N ASP A 70 13.60 -0.95 -5.64
CA ASP A 70 13.19 -0.99 -7.06
C ASP A 70 12.98 0.41 -7.67
N GLY A 71 13.17 1.48 -6.89
CA GLY A 71 13.05 2.87 -7.34
C GLY A 71 11.60 3.36 -7.48
N LEU A 72 10.62 2.65 -6.90
CA LEU A 72 9.20 3.03 -6.93
C LEU A 72 8.83 4.05 -5.85
N PHE A 73 9.62 4.11 -4.78
CA PHE A 73 9.51 5.09 -3.70
C PHE A 73 10.75 5.97 -3.64
N ILE A 74 10.58 7.21 -3.18
CA ILE A 74 11.72 8.08 -2.87
C ILE A 74 12.58 7.42 -1.79
N SER A 75 13.86 7.30 -2.07
CA SER A 75 14.88 6.75 -1.17
C SER A 75 15.85 7.85 -0.74
N GLY A 76 16.64 7.60 0.31
CA GLY A 76 17.63 8.56 0.83
C GLY A 76 17.08 9.67 1.73
N ILE A 77 15.75 9.88 1.78
CA ILE A 77 15.12 10.85 2.69
C ILE A 77 14.41 10.12 3.82
N ARG A 78 14.78 10.43 5.07
CA ARG A 78 14.19 9.81 6.26
C ARG A 78 12.68 10.07 6.30
N ASN A 79 11.91 9.01 6.51
CA ASN A 79 10.44 9.05 6.66
C ASN A 79 9.67 9.64 5.46
N ASN A 80 10.28 9.70 4.27
CA ASN A 80 9.58 10.08 3.05
C ASN A 80 9.13 8.82 2.30
N TRP A 81 7.83 8.58 2.26
CA TRP A 81 7.16 7.49 1.57
C TRP A 81 6.43 7.96 0.31
N SER A 82 6.78 9.12 -0.25
CA SER A 82 6.29 9.52 -1.57
C SER A 82 6.78 8.54 -2.65
N ILE A 83 5.95 8.35 -3.67
CA ILE A 83 6.27 7.50 -4.83
C ILE A 83 6.96 8.31 -5.92
N THR A 84 7.75 7.63 -6.76
CA THR A 84 8.40 8.21 -7.93
C THR A 84 7.48 8.14 -9.15
N GLU A 85 7.89 8.73 -10.27
CA GLU A 85 7.21 8.52 -11.56
C GLU A 85 7.12 7.03 -11.94
N LYS A 86 8.19 6.27 -11.69
CA LYS A 86 8.19 4.81 -11.87
C LYS A 86 7.15 4.14 -10.96
N GLY A 87 7.01 4.62 -9.72
CA GLY A 87 5.97 4.19 -8.80
C GLY A 87 4.55 4.47 -9.30
N ILE A 88 4.33 5.62 -9.95
CA ILE A 88 3.03 5.95 -10.58
C ILE A 88 2.74 5.02 -11.77
N ILE A 89 3.74 4.68 -12.57
CA ILE A 89 3.58 3.72 -13.68
C ILE A 89 3.21 2.33 -13.14
N GLU A 90 3.88 1.87 -12.09
CA GLU A 90 3.57 0.60 -11.43
C GLU A 90 2.15 0.63 -10.82
N LEU A 91 1.78 1.74 -10.18
CA LEU A 91 0.43 1.95 -9.64
C LEU A 91 -0.63 1.80 -10.75
N LYS A 92 -0.44 2.40 -11.92
CA LYS A 92 -1.34 2.25 -13.08
C LYS A 92 -1.49 0.79 -13.49
N SER A 93 -0.38 0.07 -13.56
CA SER A 93 -0.37 -1.35 -13.95
C SER A 93 -1.14 -2.21 -12.95
N LEU A 94 -0.82 -2.10 -11.66
CA LEU A 94 -1.46 -2.87 -10.59
C LEU A 94 -2.93 -2.49 -10.39
N ALA A 95 -3.28 -1.22 -10.57
CA ALA A 95 -4.66 -0.76 -10.54
C ALA A 95 -5.50 -1.45 -11.63
N ASN A 96 -4.99 -1.47 -12.87
CA ASN A 96 -5.67 -2.17 -13.96
C ASN A 96 -5.78 -3.67 -13.71
N GLU A 97 -4.74 -4.31 -13.16
CA GLU A 97 -4.80 -5.73 -12.77
C GLU A 97 -5.90 -5.97 -11.73
N ALA A 98 -5.94 -5.16 -10.67
CA ALA A 98 -6.92 -5.30 -9.59
C ALA A 98 -8.37 -5.08 -10.04
N LEU A 99 -8.62 -4.15 -10.96
CA LEU A 99 -9.95 -3.90 -11.53
C LEU A 99 -10.48 -5.10 -12.34
N ASN A 100 -9.60 -5.93 -12.87
CA ASN A 100 -9.96 -7.12 -13.65
C ASN A 100 -9.88 -8.42 -12.83
N GLU A 101 -9.56 -8.35 -11.54
CA GLU A 101 -9.40 -9.53 -10.68
C GLU A 101 -10.63 -9.74 -9.79
N PRO A 102 -11.39 -10.83 -9.96
CA PRO A 102 -12.60 -11.08 -9.16
C PRO A 102 -12.31 -11.53 -7.72
N ASN A 103 -11.09 -12.02 -7.43
CA ASN A 103 -10.75 -12.65 -6.16
C ASN A 103 -9.53 -11.99 -5.48
N LEU A 104 -9.73 -10.77 -4.98
CA LEU A 104 -8.74 -10.09 -4.13
C LEU A 104 -8.89 -10.58 -2.68
N ARG A 105 -7.77 -10.76 -1.99
CA ARG A 105 -7.73 -11.38 -0.66
C ARG A 105 -7.64 -10.35 0.46
N LYS A 106 -6.81 -9.34 0.27
CA LYS A 106 -6.53 -8.28 1.24
C LYS A 106 -7.12 -6.95 0.81
N ILE A 107 -7.31 -6.68 -0.48
CA ILE A 107 -7.91 -5.43 -0.95
C ILE A 107 -9.45 -5.47 -0.79
N THR A 108 -10.02 -4.41 -0.24
CA THR A 108 -11.48 -4.27 -0.07
C THR A 108 -12.15 -3.58 -1.28
N SER A 109 -13.47 -3.63 -1.33
CA SER A 109 -14.25 -2.86 -2.31
C SER A 109 -14.04 -1.34 -2.20
N ASN A 110 -13.73 -0.81 -1.02
CA ASN A 110 -13.43 0.63 -0.84
C ASN A 110 -12.17 1.05 -1.59
N ALA A 111 -11.13 0.22 -1.56
CA ALA A 111 -9.92 0.44 -2.34
C ALA A 111 -10.22 0.36 -3.85
N ILE A 112 -11.00 -0.64 -4.29
CA ILE A 112 -11.40 -0.77 -5.70
C ILE A 112 -12.20 0.44 -6.19
N ASN A 113 -13.16 0.91 -5.40
CA ASN A 113 -13.92 2.12 -5.71
C ASN A 113 -13.00 3.35 -5.82
N SER A 114 -11.99 3.44 -4.95
CA SER A 114 -10.99 4.52 -5.00
C SER A 114 -10.09 4.43 -6.24
N ILE A 115 -9.81 3.23 -6.74
CA ILE A 115 -9.06 3.00 -7.98
C ILE A 115 -9.91 3.39 -9.21
N ASN A 116 -11.20 3.05 -9.25
CA ASN A 116 -12.10 3.43 -10.33
C ASN A 116 -12.23 4.96 -10.50
N ASN A 117 -12.09 5.71 -9.41
CA ASN A 117 -12.13 7.17 -9.40
C ASN A 117 -10.75 7.81 -9.58
N LEU A 118 -9.70 7.02 -9.80
CA LEU A 118 -8.35 7.55 -9.96
C LEU A 118 -8.18 8.17 -11.35
N HIS A 119 -7.91 9.47 -11.39
CA HIS A 119 -7.48 10.15 -12.60
C HIS A 119 -5.98 10.32 -12.57
N PHE A 120 -5.31 9.69 -13.53
CA PHE A 120 -3.86 9.66 -13.66
C PHE A 120 -3.28 10.74 -14.56
#